data_AF-A0A4Y7S7N4-F1
#
_entry.id   AF-A0A4Y7S7N4-F1
#
_cell.length_a   1.000
_cell.length_b   1.000
_cell.length_c   1.000
_cell.angle_alpha   90.00
_cell.angle_beta   90.00
_cell.angle_gamma   90.00
#
_symmetry.space_group_name_H-M   'P 1'
#
loop_
_entity.id
_entity.type
_entity.pdbx_description
1 polymer ?
#
loop_
_entity_poly.entity_id
_entity_poly.type
_entity_poly.pdbx_seq_one_letter_code
_entity_poly.pdbx_strand_id
1 'polypeptide(L)'
;MLNSGTEWLSMEFYSSIQKFVDEYRQGPDAPRSRLLRLAGLRELVLQAAGRFGYEVVNADSQQELYPAGRLKGRVVYYSVYPDNAVVRRHLGAGGMAVFIREGKVLVANGCRSRTITKTKTHPCNVSDANRLEDALAAAAGLMVLGVRPEEVWRCKGHQNQDFAYPEKIKKL
;
A
#
# COMPACT_ATOMS: atom_id res chain seq x y z
N MET A 1 28.61 -5.89 2.95
CA MET A 1 28.10 -7.08 3.67
C MET A 1 26.79 -6.66 4.29
N LEU A 2 25.67 -6.98 3.64
CA LEU A 2 24.33 -6.66 4.15
C LEU A 2 24.04 -7.52 5.39
N ASN A 3 23.42 -6.92 6.40
CA ASN A 3 23.20 -7.50 7.71
C ASN A 3 22.14 -8.62 7.62
N SER A 4 22.48 -9.85 8.03
CA SER A 4 21.68 -11.08 7.90
C SER A 4 20.26 -11.00 8.48
N GLY A 5 19.99 -10.04 9.38
CA GLY A 5 18.64 -9.77 9.89
C GLY A 5 17.67 -9.18 8.86
N THR A 6 18.14 -8.47 7.84
CA THR A 6 17.25 -7.83 6.84
C THR A 6 16.73 -8.79 5.78
N GLU A 7 17.51 -9.81 5.39
CA GLU A 7 17.07 -10.86 4.46
C GLU A 7 16.01 -11.78 5.09
N TRP A 8 16.21 -12.18 6.35
CA TRP A 8 15.27 -13.03 7.10
C TRP A 8 13.90 -12.38 7.30
N LEU A 9 13.88 -11.08 7.64
CA LEU A 9 12.65 -10.29 7.76
C LEU A 9 11.86 -10.21 6.43
N SER A 10 12.53 -10.29 5.28
CA SER A 10 11.86 -10.30 3.98
C SER A 10 11.14 -11.62 3.72
N MET A 11 11.76 -12.78 4.01
CA MET A 11 11.14 -14.09 3.74
C MET A 11 9.90 -14.33 4.60
N GLU A 12 9.92 -13.97 5.89
CA GLU A 12 8.74 -14.09 6.76
C GLU A 12 7.62 -13.14 6.33
N PHE A 13 7.95 -11.92 5.89
CA PHE A 13 7.00 -10.96 5.35
C PHE A 13 6.34 -11.47 4.07
N TYR A 14 7.13 -11.93 3.09
CA TYR A 14 6.62 -12.49 1.84
C TYR A 14 5.80 -13.77 2.08
N SER A 15 6.25 -14.63 2.99
CA SER A 15 5.51 -15.83 3.39
C SER A 15 4.18 -15.48 4.06
N SER A 16 4.14 -14.42 4.87
CA SER A 16 2.91 -13.93 5.51
C SER A 16 1.94 -13.34 4.49
N ILE A 17 2.44 -12.56 3.51
CA ILE A 17 1.62 -12.09 2.40
C ILE A 17 1.08 -13.27 1.60
N GLN A 18 1.91 -14.26 1.28
CA GLN A 18 1.51 -15.42 0.48
C GLN A 18 0.42 -16.23 1.21
N LYS A 19 0.61 -16.50 2.51
CA LYS A 19 -0.37 -17.16 3.36
C LYS A 19 -1.69 -16.37 3.40
N PHE A 20 -1.63 -15.05 3.58
CA PHE A 20 -2.81 -14.19 3.53
C PHE A 20 -3.53 -14.29 2.18
N VAL A 21 -2.79 -14.23 1.07
CA VAL A 21 -3.34 -14.34 -0.29
C VAL A 21 -4.06 -15.68 -0.48
N ASP A 22 -3.49 -16.78 0.02
CA ASP A 22 -4.07 -18.11 -0.12
C ASP A 22 -5.34 -18.29 0.74
N GLU A 23 -5.34 -17.81 1.98
CA GLU A 23 -6.50 -17.86 2.88
C GLU A 23 -7.67 -16.99 2.37
N TYR A 24 -7.41 -15.73 1.99
CA TYR A 24 -8.44 -14.81 1.49
C TYR A 24 -8.89 -15.14 0.06
N ARG A 25 -8.17 -16.01 -0.67
CA ARG A 25 -8.59 -16.52 -1.98
C ARG A 25 -9.69 -17.55 -1.86
N GLN A 26 -9.64 -18.40 -0.84
CA GLN A 26 -10.48 -19.60 -0.71
C GLN A 26 -11.65 -19.45 0.28
N GLY A 27 -11.72 -18.33 1.01
CA GLY A 27 -12.80 -18.08 1.96
C GLY A 27 -14.15 -17.75 1.29
N PRO A 28 -15.29 -18.26 1.81
CA PRO A 28 -16.62 -17.99 1.29
C PRO A 28 -17.01 -16.49 1.31
N ASP A 29 -16.36 -15.68 2.16
CA ASP A 29 -16.63 -14.24 2.34
C ASP A 29 -15.59 -13.32 1.67
N ALA A 30 -14.77 -13.85 0.75
CA ALA A 30 -13.73 -13.06 0.09
C ALA A 30 -14.32 -11.87 -0.69
N PRO A 31 -13.86 -10.62 -0.48
CA PRO A 31 -14.35 -9.46 -1.20
C PRO A 31 -14.27 -9.67 -2.72
N ARG A 32 -15.37 -9.36 -3.43
CA ARG A 32 -15.41 -9.42 -4.90
C ARG A 32 -14.44 -8.43 -5.54
N SER A 33 -14.18 -7.30 -4.88
CA SER A 33 -13.23 -6.29 -5.34
C SER A 33 -11.79 -6.71 -5.03
N ARG A 34 -10.92 -6.71 -6.05
CA ARG A 34 -9.47 -6.99 -5.89
C ARG A 34 -8.79 -6.00 -4.94
N LEU A 35 -9.24 -4.74 -4.96
CA LEU A 35 -8.76 -3.71 -4.05
C LEU A 35 -9.09 -4.06 -2.60
N LEU A 36 -10.35 -4.37 -2.31
CA LEU A 36 -10.81 -4.63 -0.94
C LEU A 36 -10.17 -5.86 -0.29
N ARG A 37 -9.63 -6.80 -1.09
CA ARG A 37 -8.83 -7.91 -0.56
C ARG A 37 -7.56 -7.44 0.15
N LEU A 38 -7.01 -6.28 -0.22
CA LEU A 38 -5.84 -5.72 0.44
C LEU A 38 -6.14 -5.22 1.85
N ALA A 39 -7.40 -4.97 2.22
CA ALA A 39 -7.74 -4.42 3.53
C ALA A 39 -7.18 -5.28 4.68
N GLY A 40 -7.24 -6.60 4.57
CA GLY A 40 -6.72 -7.51 5.59
C GLY A 40 -5.19 -7.53 5.70
N LEU A 41 -4.47 -6.93 4.75
CA LEU A 41 -3.01 -6.77 4.82
C LEU A 41 -2.57 -5.52 5.60
N ARG A 42 -3.49 -4.61 5.93
CA ARG A 42 -3.17 -3.30 6.52
C ARG A 42 -2.16 -3.41 7.65
N GLU A 43 -2.49 -4.14 8.72
CA GLU A 43 -1.63 -4.23 9.90
C GLU A 43 -0.24 -4.79 9.58
N LEU A 44 -0.18 -5.86 8.79
CA LEU A 44 1.08 -6.50 8.39
C LEU A 44 1.98 -5.53 7.62
N VAL A 45 1.43 -4.85 6.61
CA VAL A 45 2.24 -4.00 5.73
C VAL A 45 2.58 -2.66 6.36
N LEU A 46 1.72 -2.11 7.23
CA LEU A 46 2.03 -0.91 8.01
C LEU A 46 3.14 -1.20 9.03
N GLN A 47 3.06 -2.33 9.73
CA GLN A 47 4.11 -2.74 10.66
C GLN A 47 5.45 -2.92 9.93
N ALA A 48 5.44 -3.61 8.79
CA ALA A 48 6.64 -3.79 7.98
C ALA A 48 7.19 -2.45 7.48
N ALA A 49 6.34 -1.58 6.89
CA ALA A 49 6.73 -0.25 6.43
C ALA A 49 7.39 0.59 7.54
N GLY A 50 6.84 0.54 8.76
CA GLY A 50 7.41 1.19 9.95
C GLY A 50 8.84 0.74 10.27
N ARG A 51 9.12 -0.57 10.17
CA ARG A 51 10.48 -1.13 10.37
C ARG A 51 11.48 -0.63 9.33
N PHE A 52 11.01 -0.29 8.13
CA PHE A 52 11.83 0.32 7.06
C PHE A 52 11.85 1.85 7.11
N GLY A 53 11.35 2.46 8.19
CA GLY A 53 11.36 3.90 8.39
C GLY A 53 10.35 4.66 7.54
N TYR A 54 9.24 4.02 7.18
CA TYR A 54 8.10 4.67 6.52
C TYR A 54 6.90 4.80 7.44
N GLU A 55 6.11 5.83 7.22
CA GLU A 55 4.85 6.05 7.92
C GLU A 55 3.73 6.21 6.90
N VAL A 56 2.73 5.33 6.98
CA VAL A 56 1.57 5.33 6.08
C VAL A 56 0.43 6.06 6.76
N VAL A 57 0.00 7.20 6.21
CA VAL A 57 -0.86 8.16 6.90
C VAL A 57 -2.11 8.44 6.09
N ASN A 58 -3.29 8.41 6.75
CA ASN A 58 -4.52 8.85 6.12
C ASN A 58 -4.52 10.38 5.95
N ALA A 59 -4.54 10.87 4.72
CA ALA A 59 -4.61 12.30 4.46
C ALA A 59 -6.02 12.88 4.68
N ASP A 60 -7.03 12.03 4.84
CA ASP A 60 -8.43 12.44 5.03
C ASP A 60 -8.77 12.62 6.51
N SER A 61 -7.99 12.02 7.40
CA SER A 61 -8.18 12.09 8.85
C SER A 61 -7.35 13.22 9.46
N GLN A 62 -8.01 14.24 10.00
CA GLN A 62 -7.36 15.31 10.77
C GLN A 62 -6.59 14.79 11.99
N GLN A 63 -6.98 13.62 12.52
CA GLN A 63 -6.33 13.01 13.69
C GLN A 63 -4.98 12.35 13.33
N GLU A 64 -4.84 11.88 12.08
CA GLU A 64 -3.61 11.24 11.58
C GLU A 64 -2.64 12.25 10.95
N LEU A 65 -3.08 13.49 10.70
CA LEU A 65 -2.21 14.58 10.24
C LEU A 65 -1.34 15.07 11.41
N TYR A 66 -0.27 14.33 11.67
CA TYR A 66 0.72 14.72 12.68
C TYR A 66 1.46 16.01 12.26
N PRO A 67 1.79 16.90 13.22
CA PRO A 67 2.70 18.01 12.95
C PRO A 67 4.03 17.48 12.43
N ALA A 68 4.66 18.20 11.50
CA ALA A 68 5.85 17.76 10.74
C ALA A 68 7.03 17.25 11.59
N GLY A 69 7.08 17.52 12.89
CA GLY A 69 8.09 17.02 13.82
C GLY A 69 7.74 15.74 14.60
N ARG A 70 6.54 15.15 14.42
CA ARG A 70 6.13 13.91 15.11
C ARG A 70 6.28 12.65 14.26
N LEU A 71 6.37 12.80 12.95
CA LEU A 71 6.55 11.68 12.01
C LEU A 71 8.00 11.21 12.09
N LYS A 72 8.20 9.93 12.40
CA LYS A 72 9.55 9.37 12.65
C LYS A 72 10.23 8.85 11.38
N GLY A 73 9.54 8.91 10.24
CA GLY A 73 9.97 8.29 8.99
C GLY A 73 9.53 9.05 7.75
N ARG A 74 9.83 8.46 6.59
CA ARG A 74 9.36 8.96 5.29
C ARG A 74 7.86 8.71 5.17
N VAL A 75 7.11 9.76 4.89
CA VAL A 75 5.65 9.69 4.84
C VAL A 75 5.19 9.18 3.48
N VAL A 76 4.19 8.31 3.49
CA VAL A 76 3.33 8.02 2.35
C VAL A 76 1.89 8.28 2.73
N TYR A 77 1.24 9.18 2.01
CA TYR A 77 -0.16 9.47 2.24
C TYR A 77 -1.06 8.52 1.45
N TYR A 78 -2.23 8.24 2.00
CA TYR A 78 -3.34 7.70 1.22
C TYR A 78 -4.61 8.53 1.40
N SER A 79 -5.50 8.49 0.41
CA SER A 79 -6.75 9.26 0.43
C SER A 79 -7.82 8.64 -0.46
N VAL A 80 -9.07 8.64 -0.01
CA VAL A 80 -10.22 8.31 -0.87
C VAL A 80 -10.64 9.48 -1.76
N TYR A 81 -10.09 10.68 -1.56
CA TYR A 81 -10.46 11.89 -2.29
C TYR A 81 -9.41 12.29 -3.35
N PRO A 82 -9.86 12.68 -4.56
CA PRO A 82 -8.96 13.04 -5.67
C PRO A 82 -8.19 14.35 -5.47
N ASP A 83 -8.78 15.31 -4.74
CA ASP A 83 -8.27 16.68 -4.64
C ASP A 83 -7.74 17.03 -3.24
N ASN A 84 -7.39 16.03 -2.45
CA ASN A 84 -6.85 16.22 -1.10
C ASN A 84 -5.59 17.13 -1.13
N ALA A 85 -5.66 18.27 -0.44
CA ALA A 85 -4.61 19.29 -0.46
C ALA A 85 -3.28 18.78 0.14
N VAL A 86 -3.35 17.90 1.15
CA VAL A 86 -2.17 17.28 1.76
C VAL A 86 -1.47 16.39 0.75
N VAL A 87 -2.24 15.54 0.04
CA VAL A 87 -1.70 14.68 -1.02
C VAL A 87 -1.07 15.52 -2.13
N ARG A 88 -1.76 16.55 -2.64
CA ARG A 88 -1.24 17.41 -3.71
C ARG A 88 0.07 18.11 -3.31
N ARG A 89 0.11 18.69 -2.10
CA ARG A 89 1.32 19.34 -1.58
C ARG A 89 2.46 18.35 -1.41
N HIS A 90 2.17 17.17 -0.87
CA HIS A 90 3.17 16.12 -0.65
C HIS A 90 3.75 15.60 -1.98
N LEU A 91 2.91 15.37 -2.99
CA LEU A 91 3.35 15.01 -4.34
C LEU A 91 4.15 16.14 -4.98
N GLY A 92 3.75 17.40 -4.81
CA GLY A 92 4.53 18.56 -5.28
C GLY A 92 5.95 18.64 -4.70
N ALA A 93 6.17 18.07 -3.51
CA ALA A 93 7.48 17.96 -2.88
C ALA A 93 8.26 16.68 -3.27
N GLY A 94 7.77 15.88 -4.22
CA GLY A 94 8.40 14.60 -4.61
C GLY A 94 8.06 13.42 -3.71
N GLY A 95 7.05 13.56 -2.85
CA GLY A 95 6.56 12.52 -1.97
C GLY A 95 5.78 11.41 -2.70
N MET A 96 5.32 10.42 -1.95
CA MET A 96 4.57 9.27 -2.46
C MET A 96 3.15 9.27 -1.90
N ALA A 97 2.18 8.90 -2.74
CA ALA A 97 0.79 8.79 -2.29
C ALA A 97 -0.02 7.74 -3.04
N VAL A 98 -1.08 7.25 -2.40
CA VAL A 98 -2.11 6.38 -3.00
C VAL A 98 -3.47 7.01 -2.88
N PHE A 99 -4.16 7.28 -3.99
CA PHE A 99 -5.43 7.99 -3.93
C PHE A 99 -6.40 7.59 -5.04
N ILE A 100 -7.67 7.95 -4.86
CA ILE A 100 -8.72 7.69 -5.86
C ILE A 100 -8.93 8.92 -6.71
N ARG A 101 -8.88 8.77 -8.05
CA ARG A 101 -9.27 9.81 -9.00
C ARG A 101 -9.99 9.21 -10.19
N GLU A 102 -11.11 9.81 -10.57
CA GLU A 102 -11.92 9.38 -11.73
C GLU A 102 -12.27 7.87 -11.69
N GLY A 103 -12.63 7.35 -10.50
CA GLY A 103 -12.96 5.94 -10.31
C GLY A 103 -11.77 4.98 -10.50
N LYS A 104 -10.55 5.48 -10.41
CA LYS A 104 -9.31 4.69 -10.48
C LYS A 104 -8.55 4.87 -9.18
N VAL A 105 -7.89 3.81 -8.72
CA VAL A 105 -6.90 3.91 -7.66
C VAL A 105 -5.55 4.17 -8.32
N LEU A 106 -4.89 5.24 -7.90
CA LEU A 106 -3.59 5.64 -8.40
C LEU A 106 -2.55 5.50 -7.30
N VAL A 107 -1.36 5.11 -7.72
CA VAL A 107 -0.12 5.26 -6.96
C VAL A 107 0.71 6.35 -7.64
N ALA A 108 1.24 7.27 -6.85
CA ALA A 108 2.01 8.40 -7.36
C ALA A 108 3.29 8.62 -6.55
N ASN A 109 4.31 9.11 -7.25
CA ASN A 109 5.57 9.58 -6.70
C ASN A 109 5.96 10.86 -7.45
N GLY A 110 5.93 11.99 -6.77
CA GLY A 110 6.11 13.29 -7.40
C GLY A 110 5.10 13.52 -8.53
N CYS A 111 5.61 13.85 -9.71
CA CYS A 111 4.81 14.05 -10.92
C CYS A 111 4.43 12.75 -11.65
N ARG A 112 4.96 11.60 -11.23
CA ARG A 112 4.69 10.30 -11.86
C ARG A 112 3.50 9.64 -11.18
N SER A 113 2.54 9.14 -11.95
CA SER A 113 1.42 8.37 -11.43
C SER A 113 1.11 7.15 -12.30
N ARG A 114 0.52 6.13 -11.69
CA ARG A 114 0.11 4.89 -12.35
C ARG A 114 -1.21 4.42 -11.76
N THR A 115 -2.14 3.99 -12.62
CA THR A 115 -3.37 3.34 -12.18
C THR A 115 -3.09 1.90 -11.78
N ILE A 116 -3.49 1.49 -10.57
CA ILE A 116 -3.36 0.10 -10.10
C ILE A 116 -4.61 -0.74 -10.38
N THR A 117 -5.79 -0.14 -10.23
CA THR A 117 -7.06 -0.79 -10.54
C THR A 117 -8.16 0.26 -10.73
N LYS A 118 -9.26 -0.15 -11.35
CA LYS A 118 -10.51 0.61 -11.32
C LYS A 118 -11.24 0.31 -10.02
N THR A 119 -11.79 1.33 -9.40
CA THR A 119 -12.68 1.21 -8.25
C THR A 119 -14.03 1.79 -8.64
N LYS A 120 -15.04 0.92 -8.74
CA LYS A 120 -16.45 1.35 -8.80
C LYS A 120 -17.04 1.50 -7.39
N THR A 121 -16.19 1.40 -6.37
CA THR A 121 -16.60 1.33 -4.97
C THR A 121 -16.98 2.73 -4.53
N HIS A 122 -18.23 3.09 -4.76
CA HIS A 122 -18.89 4.05 -3.89
C HIS A 122 -19.20 3.28 -2.59
N PRO A 123 -18.61 3.64 -1.45
CA PRO A 123 -18.93 2.97 -0.20
C PRO A 123 -20.43 3.13 0.09
N CYS A 124 -21.14 2.01 0.21
CA CYS A 124 -22.59 2.00 0.44
C CYS A 124 -22.93 2.14 1.94
N ASN A 125 -21.96 1.87 2.81
CA ASN A 125 -22.07 1.97 4.27
C ASN A 125 -20.68 2.24 4.89
N VAL A 126 -20.66 2.46 6.20
CA VAL A 126 -19.42 2.75 6.97
C VAL A 126 -18.43 1.58 6.91
N SER A 127 -18.90 0.33 6.93
CA SER A 127 -18.01 -0.84 6.85
C SER A 127 -17.26 -0.88 5.52
N ASP A 128 -17.95 -0.59 4.40
CA ASP A 128 -17.34 -0.52 3.08
C ASP A 128 -16.37 0.65 2.95
N ALA A 129 -16.65 1.79 3.60
CA ALA A 129 -15.74 2.92 3.67
C ALA A 129 -14.46 2.56 4.42
N ASN A 130 -14.57 1.97 5.62
CA ASN A 130 -13.42 1.53 6.41
C ASN A 130 -12.57 0.51 5.64
N ARG A 131 -13.20 -0.47 4.99
CA ARG A 131 -12.48 -1.46 4.16
C ARG A 131 -11.78 -0.83 2.96
N LEU A 132 -12.35 0.21 2.37
CA LEU A 132 -11.70 0.96 1.29
C LEU A 132 -10.47 1.70 1.80
N GLU A 133 -10.58 2.37 2.95
CA GLU A 133 -9.44 3.04 3.60
C GLU A 133 -8.33 2.04 3.94
N ASP A 134 -8.68 0.89 4.55
CA ASP A 134 -7.73 -0.17 4.88
C ASP A 134 -7.04 -0.71 3.63
N ALA A 135 -7.78 -0.89 2.53
CA ALA A 135 -7.21 -1.33 1.27
C ALA A 135 -6.24 -0.30 0.66
N LEU A 136 -6.53 1.00 0.78
CA LEU A 136 -5.63 2.06 0.33
C LEU A 136 -4.38 2.16 1.21
N ALA A 137 -4.54 2.05 2.53
CA ALA A 137 -3.43 1.98 3.47
C ALA A 137 -2.52 0.78 3.16
N ALA A 138 -3.12 -0.38 2.90
CA ALA A 138 -2.37 -1.57 2.54
C ALA A 138 -1.64 -1.42 1.19
N ALA A 139 -2.29 -0.84 0.19
CA ALA A 139 -1.66 -0.53 -1.09
C ALA A 139 -0.46 0.44 -0.94
N ALA A 140 -0.60 1.45 -0.08
CA ALA A 140 0.48 2.38 0.25
C ALA A 140 1.66 1.68 0.95
N GLY A 141 1.38 0.81 1.92
CA GLY A 141 2.39 0.01 2.61
C GLY A 141 3.14 -0.93 1.66
N LEU A 142 2.43 -1.65 0.79
CA LEU A 142 3.05 -2.52 -0.22
C LEU A 142 3.98 -1.73 -1.14
N MET A 143 3.55 -0.55 -1.61
CA MET A 143 4.33 0.31 -2.49
C MET A 143 5.67 0.74 -1.89
N VAL A 144 5.72 1.10 -0.60
CA VAL A 144 6.99 1.50 0.05
C VAL A 144 7.91 0.32 0.33
N LEU A 145 7.33 -0.88 0.44
CA LEU A 145 8.06 -2.15 0.57
C LEU A 145 8.53 -2.70 -0.77
N GLY A 146 8.24 -2.01 -1.88
CA GLY A 146 8.60 -2.45 -3.21
C GLY A 146 7.78 -3.66 -3.68
N VAL A 147 6.56 -3.83 -3.18
CA VAL A 147 5.59 -4.82 -3.67
C VAL A 147 4.50 -4.10 -4.44
N ARG A 148 4.26 -4.51 -5.68
CA ARG A 148 3.16 -3.94 -6.45
C ARG A 148 1.83 -4.50 -5.96
N PRO A 149 0.84 -3.66 -5.60
CA PRO A 149 -0.48 -4.13 -5.22
C PRO A 149 -1.08 -5.14 -6.21
N GLU A 150 -0.77 -4.98 -7.50
CA GLU A 150 -1.23 -5.87 -8.56
C GLU A 150 -0.72 -7.29 -8.46
N GLU A 151 0.48 -7.49 -7.92
CA GLU A 151 1.09 -8.81 -7.78
C GLU A 151 0.31 -9.65 -6.77
N VAL A 152 -0.13 -9.03 -5.67
CA VAL A 152 -0.88 -9.68 -4.60
C VAL A 152 -2.17 -10.33 -5.11
N TRP A 153 -2.86 -9.71 -6.06
CA TRP A 153 -4.08 -10.29 -6.66
C TRP A 153 -3.88 -10.96 -8.02
N ARG A 154 -2.71 -10.84 -8.66
CA ARG A 154 -2.43 -11.42 -9.99
C ARG A 154 -1.99 -12.88 -9.94
N CYS A 155 -1.73 -13.48 -8.79
CA CYS A 155 -1.37 -14.89 -8.65
C CYS A 155 -2.44 -15.84 -9.23
N LYS A 156 -2.55 -15.94 -10.56
CA LYS A 156 -2.88 -17.18 -11.25
C LYS A 156 -1.62 -18.04 -11.20
N GLY A 157 -1.79 -19.34 -11.04
CA GLY A 157 -0.66 -20.26 -10.89
C GLY A 157 0.42 -20.08 -11.97
N HIS A 158 1.66 -20.37 -11.53
CA HIS A 158 2.87 -20.67 -12.30
C HIS A 158 3.85 -19.56 -12.73
N GLN A 159 5.07 -19.77 -12.17
CA GLN A 159 6.43 -19.68 -12.73
C GLN A 159 6.99 -18.33 -13.20
N ASN A 160 7.81 -17.79 -12.29
CA ASN A 160 9.20 -17.34 -12.42
C ASN A 160 9.64 -16.37 -13.55
N GLN A 161 10.53 -15.48 -13.09
CA GLN A 161 11.55 -14.70 -13.76
C GLN A 161 11.22 -13.27 -14.21
N ASP A 162 12.15 -12.40 -13.79
CA ASP A 162 12.38 -11.00 -14.12
C ASP A 162 11.44 -9.95 -13.53
N PHE A 163 11.68 -9.58 -12.26
CA PHE A 163 11.18 -8.34 -11.70
C PHE A 163 12.27 -7.50 -11.03
N ALA A 164 12.82 -6.55 -11.79
CA ALA A 164 13.72 -5.51 -11.29
C ALA A 164 12.92 -4.40 -10.58
N TYR A 165 13.12 -4.30 -9.27
CA TYR A 165 12.72 -3.18 -8.43
C TYR A 165 13.86 -2.15 -8.31
N PRO A 166 13.60 -0.89 -7.92
CA PRO A 166 14.63 0.15 -7.84
C PRO A 166 15.80 -0.32 -6.97
N GLU A 167 17.03 0.00 -7.39
CA GLU A 167 18.31 -0.49 -6.87
C GLU A 167 18.61 -0.28 -5.35
N LYS A 168 17.62 0.08 -4.53
CA LYS A 168 17.82 0.38 -3.11
C LYS A 168 17.75 -0.81 -2.15
N ILE A 169 17.55 -2.04 -2.63
CA ILE A 169 17.75 -3.25 -1.81
C ILE A 169 19.20 -3.79 -1.90
N LYS A 170 20.07 -3.22 -2.75
CA LYS A 170 21.47 -3.69 -2.94
C LYS A 170 22.57 -2.81 -2.33
N LYS A 171 22.26 -1.78 -1.53
CA LYS A 171 23.28 -0.87 -0.96
C LYS A 171 23.11 -0.54 0.52
N LEU A 172 22.98 -1.56 1.37
CA LEU A 172 23.23 -1.45 2.81
C LEU A 172 24.04 -2.65 3.33
#